data_AF-A0A2T1CB18-F1
#
_entry.id   AF-A0A2T1CB18-F1
#
_cell.length_a   1.000
_cell.length_b   1.000
_cell.length_c   1.000
_cell.angle_alpha   90.00
_cell.angle_beta   90.00
_cell.angle_gamma   90.00
#
_symmetry.space_group_name_H-M   'P 1'
#
loop_
_entity.id
_entity.type
_entity.pdbx_description
1 polymer ?
#
loop_
_entity_poly.entity_id
_entity_poly.type
_entity_poly.pdbx_seq_one_letter_code
_entity_poly.pdbx_strand_id
1 'polypeptide(L)' 'MNLSKSFANAVRYVSEAALRIFSPSDDNYPNSGVQPFEGKLSKSSKSKD' A
#
# COMPACT_ATOMS: atom_id res chain seq x y z
N MET A 1 37.10 9.09 -17.14
CA MET A 1 35.98 8.74 -16.22
C MET A 1 36.59 8.51 -14.85
N ASN A 2 36.02 9.12 -13.80
CA ASN A 2 36.60 9.04 -12.46
C ASN A 2 36.01 7.82 -11.76
N LEU A 3 36.85 6.84 -11.43
CA LEU A 3 36.45 5.58 -10.79
C LEU A 3 35.64 5.81 -9.50
N SER A 4 35.97 6.87 -8.75
CA SER A 4 35.22 7.30 -7.57
C SER A 4 33.77 7.70 -7.85
N LYS A 5 33.51 8.37 -8.98
CA LYS A 5 32.15 8.76 -9.40
C LYS A 5 31.32 7.53 -9.77
N SER A 6 31.92 6.56 -10.46
CA SER A 6 31.23 5.31 -10.81
C SER A 6 30.87 4.48 -9.58
N PHE A 7 31.78 4.40 -8.60
CA PHE A 7 31.52 3.70 -7.34
C PHE A 7 30.41 4.38 -6.52
N ALA A 8 30.45 5.71 -6.38
CA ALA A 8 29.41 6.46 -5.68
C ALA A 8 28.02 6.27 -6.33
N ASN A 9 27.95 6.22 -7.66
CA ASN A 9 26.71 5.95 -8.38
C ASN A 9 26.18 4.52 -8.14
N ALA A 10 27.07 3.53 -8.10
CA ALA A 10 26.68 2.14 -7.80
C ALA A 10 26.14 2.01 -6.38
N VAL A 11 26.82 2.60 -5.39
CA VAL A 11 26.36 2.62 -3.99
C VAL A 11 25.01 3.31 -3.86
N ARG A 12 24.81 4.47 -4.52
CA ARG A 12 23.52 5.18 -4.52
C ARG A 12 22.39 4.30 -5.06
N TYR A 13 22.62 3.65 -6.20
CA TYR A 13 21.62 2.79 -6.85
C TYR A 13 21.19 1.62 -5.95
N VAL A 14 22.15 0.93 -5.34
CA VAL A 14 21.86 -0.17 -4.41
C VAL A 14 21.18 0.33 -3.14
N SER A 15 21.59 1.49 -2.62
CA SER A 15 21.01 2.09 -1.41
C SER A 15 19.54 2.50 -1.60
N GLU A 16 19.18 3.05 -2.76
CA GLU A 16 17.78 3.39 -3.08
C GLU A 16 16.89 2.14 -3.12
N ALA A 17 17.38 1.04 -3.72
CA ALA A 17 16.65 -0.23 -3.73
C ALA A 17 16.52 -0.85 -2.33
N ALA A 18 17.60 -0.80 -1.53
CA ALA A 18 17.58 -1.27 -0.15
C ALA A 18 16.58 -0.48 0.70
N LEU A 19 16.56 0.84 0.57
CA LEU A 19 15.59 1.69 1.26
C LEU A 19 14.15 1.32 0.87
N ARG A 20 13.87 0.99 -0.39
CA ARG A 20 12.52 0.57 -0.80
C ARG A 20 12.09 -0.78 -0.22
N ILE A 21 13.01 -1.74 -0.10
CA ILE A 21 12.70 -3.10 0.39
C ILE A 21 12.60 -3.15 1.91
N PHE A 22 13.47 -2.40 2.58
CA PHE A 22 13.63 -2.44 4.04
C PHE A 22 13.12 -1.18 4.74
N SER A 23 12.51 -0.22 4.03
CA SER A 23 11.78 0.86 4.69
C SER A 23 10.66 0.26 5.53
N PRO A 24 10.33 0.89 6.68
CA PRO A 24 9.07 0.62 7.35
C PRO A 24 7.93 0.62 6.33
N SER A 25 7.04 -0.35 6.43
CA SER A 25 5.88 -0.41 5.56
C SER A 25 5.11 0.90 5.67
N ASP A 26 4.84 1.57 4.56
CA ASP A 26 3.87 2.67 4.49
C ASP A 26 2.44 2.08 4.48
N ASP A 27 2.23 1.09 5.36
CA ASP A 27 0.94 0.49 5.61
C ASP A 27 0.16 1.43 6.52
N ASN A 28 -0.29 2.52 5.91
CA ASN A 28 -1.22 3.46 6.51
C ASN A 28 -2.66 2.93 6.44
N TYR A 29 -2.87 1.64 6.13
CA TYR A 29 -4.20 1.06 6.29
C TYR A 29 -4.52 0.95 7.77
N PRO A 30 -5.72 1.37 8.18
CA PRO A 30 -6.14 1.20 9.56
C PRO A 30 -6.07 -0.29 9.92
N ASN A 31 -5.56 -0.61 11.11
CA ASN A 31 -5.46 -1.97 11.67
C ASN A 31 -6.77 -2.78 11.60
N SER A 32 -7.89 -2.08 11.40
CA SER A 32 -9.20 -2.65 11.08
C SER A 32 -9.86 -1.82 9.99
N GLY A 33 -10.29 -2.46 8.90
CA GLY A 33 -11.23 -1.85 7.96
C GLY A 33 -12.63 -1.78 8.59
N VAL A 34 -13.30 -0.64 8.47
CA VAL A 34 -14.76 -0.60 8.61
C VAL A 34 -15.37 -0.93 7.25
N GLN A 35 -16.10 -2.03 7.16
CA GLN A 35 -16.88 -2.37 5.97
C GLN A 35 -17.93 -1.27 5.75
N PRO A 36 -17.87 -0.47 4.67
CA PRO A 36 -18.68 0.75 4.57
C PRO A 36 -20.18 0.49 4.49
N PHE A 37 -20.61 -0.71 4.09
CA PHE A 37 -22.04 -1.09 4.08
C PHE A 37 -22.19 -2.62 4.02
N GLU A 38 -22.98 -3.19 4.93
CA GLU A 38 -23.78 -4.38 4.63
C GLU A 38 -24.98 -3.89 3.82
N GLY A 39 -25.11 -4.32 2.56
CA GLY A 39 -26.21 -3.87 1.69
C GLY A 39 -27.55 -4.07 2.40
N LYS A 40 -28.25 -2.98 2.73
CA LYS A 40 -29.60 -3.09 3.29
C LYS A 40 -30.49 -3.69 2.21
N LEU A 41 -31.03 -4.88 2.48
CA LEU A 41 -32.06 -5.48 1.64
C LEU A 41 -33.19 -4.46 1.47
N SER A 42 -33.43 -4.05 0.23
CA SER A 42 -34.58 -3.25 -0.17
C SER A 42 -35.83 -3.96 0.32
N LYS A 43 -36.54 -3.35 1.28
CA LYS A 43 -37.81 -3.87 1.81
C LYS A 43 -38.89 -3.60 0.77
N SER A 44 -38.89 -4.37 -0.32
CA SER A 44 -40.06 -4.48 -1.19
C SER A 44 -41.14 -5.23 -0.40
N SER A 45 -42.19 -4.48 -0.13
CA SER A 45 -43.41 -4.77 0.62
C SER A 45 -43.92 -6.21 0.58
N LYS A 46 -44.29 -6.73 1.76
CA LYS A 46 -45.31 -7.78 1.85
C LYS A 46 -46.62 -7.31 1.21
N SER A 47 -47.18 -8.11 0.31
CA SER A 47 -48.64 -8.23 0.08
C SER A 47 -48.93 -9.72 -0.14
N LYS A 48 -49.46 -10.41 0.89
CA LYS A 48 -50.88 -10.80 1.04
C LYS A 48 -51.26 -11.96 0.12
N ASP A 49 -51.24 -13.16 0.70
CA ASP A 49 -52.20 -14.24 0.41
C ASP A 49 -53.20 -14.30 1.58
#